data_AF-A0A1Q9DP59-F1
#
_entry.id   AF-A0A1Q9DP59-F1
#
_cell.length_a   1.000
_cell.length_b   1.000
_cell.length_c   1.000
_cell.angle_alpha   90.00
_cell.angle_beta   90.00
_cell.angle_gamma   90.00
#
_symmetry.space_group_name_H-M   'P 1'
#
loop_
_entity.id
_entity.type
_entity.pdbx_description
1 polymer ?
#
loop_
_entity_poly.entity_id
_entity_poly.type
_entity_poly.pdbx_seq_one_letter_code
_entity_poly.pdbx_strand_id
1 'polypeptide(L)'
;MTRKRALDAIFPWGSDSESTGEDVEQPLEPVAQTLTKQLSRPKLAVGITFNLVPHGCQAGQVLLRCQNAIQKLRMENGGESLAIYKIGITHDYSDRFELYGANGWTTMLIMIESSDLGFVEMLEAALISHHRGSSRLAEFWERFRGEEPTHEVFDHGHFIDYSSLEFTAEPRWLSTCGANNALPWTNTPPWFDHLPAQLYEDRGRFFKLDLLHIFHLGVGRDFAGSSLSVLLEQIYQGDTFPEKLQAMNDGLRAFCASTGKQIHFKLLTRELLGFTGYSKYPTGHWNKASDTPVLVEFVFWTLQQHAAELAQSRMLQVMSSASDAVGIFMRELLRAPLWLSPQQAQRAGDASLHFLQCYAKLVKIFYQKNECKYNLDEDFIGRVSRLSSTISQIRSDLVEVGYFASELLAQSQEDDAVEALLFWSHFFRTLQGAAEASAEGTKAGRAAVGQNQLALEMSHVPEPDITVFDAYTSYFRPVKKNIQINL
;
A
#
# COMPACT_ATOMS: atom_id res chain seq x y z
N MET A 1 -14.84 -2.31 -41.77
CA MET A 1 -14.15 -1.10 -41.26
C MET A 1 -14.83 -0.64 -39.98
N THR A 2 -14.40 -1.16 -38.84
CA THR A 2 -14.94 -0.84 -37.51
C THR A 2 -13.91 0.02 -36.77
N ARG A 3 -14.29 1.25 -36.41
CA ARG A 3 -13.44 2.19 -35.67
C ARG A 3 -13.17 1.63 -34.26
N LYS A 4 -11.90 1.32 -33.95
CA LYS A 4 -11.42 1.19 -32.57
C LYS A 4 -11.66 2.52 -31.84
N ARG A 5 -12.27 2.45 -30.64
CA ARG A 5 -12.52 3.63 -29.78
C ARG A 5 -11.28 3.94 -28.93
N ALA A 6 -11.07 5.21 -28.65
CA ALA A 6 -9.92 5.79 -27.95
C ALA A 6 -9.85 5.51 -26.42
N LEU A 7 -10.42 4.40 -25.93
CA LEU A 7 -10.44 4.05 -24.49
C LEU A 7 -9.30 3.11 -24.07
N ASP A 8 -8.51 2.58 -25.01
CA ASP A 8 -7.37 1.70 -24.73
C ASP A 8 -6.11 2.47 -24.25
N ALA A 9 -6.19 3.79 -24.04
CA ALA A 9 -5.05 4.63 -23.66
C ALA A 9 -4.89 4.84 -22.14
N ILE A 10 -5.71 4.20 -21.29
CA ILE A 10 -5.78 4.51 -19.84
C ILE A 10 -5.19 3.39 -18.95
N PHE A 11 -4.83 2.22 -19.50
CA PHE A 11 -4.21 1.14 -18.72
C PHE A 11 -3.19 0.34 -19.56
N PRO A 12 -1.87 0.63 -19.49
CA PRO A 12 -0.86 -0.08 -20.26
C PRO A 12 -0.33 -1.33 -19.52
N TRP A 13 -1.23 -2.13 -18.93
CA TRP A 13 -0.84 -3.41 -18.32
C TRP A 13 -1.46 -4.55 -19.13
N GLY A 14 -0.71 -5.06 -20.11
CA GLY A 14 -1.03 -6.31 -20.77
C GLY A 14 -0.55 -6.42 -22.22
N SER A 15 0.67 -6.90 -22.43
CA SER A 15 0.92 -8.15 -23.17
C SER A 15 2.42 -8.44 -23.20
N ASP A 16 2.88 -9.37 -22.36
CA ASP A 16 4.15 -10.06 -22.62
C ASP A 16 3.92 -10.94 -23.85
N SER A 17 4.25 -10.43 -25.02
CA SER A 17 4.44 -11.26 -26.21
C SER A 17 5.81 -11.91 -26.09
N GLU A 18 5.83 -13.23 -25.85
CA GLU A 18 7.03 -14.05 -25.93
C GLU A 18 7.66 -13.89 -27.33
N SER A 19 8.79 -13.19 -27.42
CA SER A 19 9.66 -13.20 -28.59
C SER A 19 10.81 -14.16 -28.33
N THR A 20 10.78 -15.31 -29.00
CA THR A 20 11.92 -16.22 -29.14
C THR A 20 12.99 -15.55 -30.00
N GLY A 21 14.10 -15.15 -29.39
CA GLY A 21 15.30 -14.64 -30.07
C GLY A 21 16.53 -15.30 -29.47
N GLU A 22 17.21 -16.12 -30.27
CA GLU A 22 18.52 -16.69 -29.97
C GLU A 22 19.58 -15.59 -30.12
N ASP A 23 20.27 -15.24 -29.02
CA ASP A 23 21.46 -14.39 -29.07
C ASP A 23 22.70 -15.17 -28.61
N VAL A 24 23.72 -15.10 -29.46
CA VAL A 24 25.02 -15.76 -29.36
C VAL A 24 25.90 -15.01 -28.35
N GLU A 25 26.31 -15.69 -27.27
CA GLU A 25 27.28 -15.17 -26.29
C GLU A 25 28.66 -14.93 -26.93
N GLN A 26 29.20 -13.72 -26.78
CA GLN A 26 30.63 -13.45 -26.90
C GLN A 26 31.27 -13.32 -25.51
N PRO A 27 32.51 -13.78 -25.30
CA PRO A 27 33.12 -13.83 -23.98
C PRO A 27 33.72 -12.48 -23.59
N LEU A 28 33.32 -11.97 -22.42
CA LEU A 28 33.97 -10.83 -21.76
C LEU A 28 35.12 -11.31 -20.86
N GLU A 29 36.27 -10.63 -20.96
CA GLU A 29 37.47 -10.90 -20.17
C GLU A 29 37.31 -10.56 -18.67
N PRO A 30 38.04 -11.25 -17.76
CA PRO A 30 37.84 -11.11 -16.33
C PRO A 30 38.61 -9.91 -15.76
N VAL A 31 37.88 -8.88 -15.31
CA VAL A 31 38.40 -7.89 -14.37
C VAL A 31 38.28 -8.47 -12.95
N ALA A 32 39.22 -9.33 -12.61
CA ALA A 32 39.44 -9.76 -11.23
C ALA A 32 40.71 -9.09 -10.71
N GLN A 33 40.54 -8.19 -9.73
CA GLN A 33 41.38 -8.01 -8.55
C GLN A 33 41.21 -6.58 -8.03
N THR A 34 40.62 -6.44 -6.84
CA THR A 34 41.23 -5.79 -5.66
C THR A 34 40.11 -5.32 -4.73
N LEU A 35 39.57 -6.22 -3.88
CA LEU A 35 38.92 -5.85 -2.61
C LEU A 35 38.64 -7.09 -1.75
N THR A 36 39.65 -7.92 -1.54
CA THR A 36 39.61 -8.95 -0.48
C THR A 36 40.33 -8.41 0.75
N LYS A 37 39.78 -7.35 1.38
CA LYS A 37 40.07 -7.10 2.78
C LYS A 37 39.37 -8.21 3.55
N GLN A 38 40.11 -9.24 3.95
CA GLN A 38 39.65 -10.20 4.95
C GLN A 38 39.34 -9.43 6.24
N LEU A 39 38.07 -9.03 6.41
CA LEU A 39 37.53 -8.67 7.70
C LEU A 39 37.74 -9.88 8.61
N SER A 40 38.54 -9.70 9.66
CA SER A 40 38.77 -10.71 10.68
C SER A 40 37.42 -11.11 11.26
N ARG A 41 36.96 -12.32 10.92
CA ARG A 41 35.66 -12.82 11.38
C ARG A 41 35.65 -12.85 12.91
N PRO A 42 34.61 -12.31 13.57
CA PRO A 42 34.47 -12.49 15.01
C PRO A 42 34.42 -13.99 15.34
N LYS A 43 35.07 -14.39 16.43
CA LYS A 43 34.94 -15.75 16.99
C LYS A 43 33.50 -15.88 17.49
N LEU A 44 32.65 -16.49 16.66
CA LEU A 44 31.24 -16.66 16.95
C LEU A 44 30.99 -17.85 17.87
N ALA A 45 29.83 -17.84 18.53
CA ALA A 45 29.36 -18.92 19.39
C ALA A 45 29.28 -20.26 18.64
N VAL A 46 29.49 -21.36 19.36
CA VAL A 46 29.46 -22.73 18.83
C VAL A 46 28.11 -22.99 18.14
N GLY A 47 28.13 -23.36 16.85
CA GLY A 47 26.94 -23.84 16.12
C GLY A 47 26.45 -23.00 14.94
N ILE A 48 27.10 -21.90 14.57
CA ILE A 48 26.69 -21.06 13.42
C ILE A 48 27.47 -21.42 12.16
N THR A 49 26.77 -21.66 11.04
CA THR A 49 27.38 -21.81 9.71
C THR A 49 27.19 -20.54 8.88
N PHE A 50 28.27 -19.80 8.63
CA PHE A 50 28.26 -18.64 7.74
C PHE A 50 28.48 -19.08 6.29
N ASN A 51 27.51 -18.77 5.42
CA ASN A 51 27.64 -18.95 3.98
C ASN A 51 27.57 -17.58 3.32
N LEU A 52 28.74 -16.98 3.08
CA LEU A 52 28.81 -15.77 2.27
C LEU A 52 28.37 -16.09 0.84
N VAL A 53 27.51 -15.24 0.29
CA VAL A 53 27.14 -15.33 -1.12
C VAL A 53 28.37 -14.87 -1.92
N PRO A 54 28.95 -15.72 -2.79
CA PRO A 54 30.00 -15.29 -3.69
C PRO A 54 29.50 -14.15 -4.57
N HIS A 55 30.34 -13.14 -4.77
CA HIS A 55 30.05 -12.06 -5.70
C HIS A 55 29.71 -12.62 -7.09
N GLY A 56 28.67 -12.07 -7.72
CA GLY A 56 28.20 -12.47 -9.05
C GLY A 56 27.25 -13.66 -9.11
N CYS A 57 26.84 -14.24 -7.97
CA CYS A 57 25.79 -15.25 -7.97
C CYS A 57 24.42 -14.66 -8.36
N GLN A 58 23.75 -15.30 -9.32
CA GLN A 58 22.36 -14.96 -9.66
C GLN A 58 21.41 -15.33 -8.51
N ALA A 59 20.29 -14.61 -8.40
CA ALA A 59 19.35 -14.79 -7.28
C ALA A 59 18.85 -16.24 -7.11
N GLY A 60 18.55 -16.93 -8.23
CA GLY A 60 18.15 -18.34 -8.20
C GLY A 60 19.22 -19.27 -7.63
N GLN A 61 20.50 -18.99 -7.88
CA GLN A 61 21.61 -19.78 -7.31
C GLN A 61 21.75 -19.57 -5.81
N VAL A 62 21.52 -18.33 -5.34
CA VAL A 62 21.54 -18.02 -3.91
C VAL A 62 20.39 -18.74 -3.21
N LEU A 63 19.17 -18.62 -3.73
CA LEU A 63 18.00 -19.31 -3.21
C LEU A 63 18.21 -20.83 -3.14
N LEU A 64 18.70 -21.44 -4.23
CA LEU A 64 18.98 -22.88 -4.28
C LEU A 64 20.03 -23.29 -3.22
N ARG A 65 21.06 -22.46 -3.00
CA ARG A 65 22.06 -22.71 -1.95
C ARG A 65 21.47 -22.61 -0.55
N CYS A 66 20.59 -21.64 -0.30
CA CYS A 66 19.85 -21.56 0.96
C CYS A 66 19.04 -22.84 1.20
N GLN A 67 18.26 -23.24 0.20
CA GLN A 67 17.42 -24.44 0.26
C GLN A 67 18.27 -25.70 0.51
N ASN A 68 19.38 -25.85 -0.20
CA ASN A 68 20.30 -26.97 -0.01
C ASN A 68 20.95 -26.98 1.37
N ALA A 69 21.33 -25.81 1.90
CA ALA A 69 21.91 -25.70 3.23
C ALA A 69 20.86 -26.04 4.32
N ILE A 70 19.63 -25.57 4.16
CA ILE A 70 18.48 -25.92 5.02
C ILE A 70 18.23 -27.44 4.97
N GLN A 71 18.21 -28.01 3.76
CA GLN A 71 17.96 -29.42 3.55
C GLN A 71 19.07 -30.29 4.13
N LYS A 72 20.34 -29.94 3.88
CA LYS A 72 21.50 -30.64 4.44
C LYS A 72 21.42 -30.66 5.97
N LEU A 73 21.16 -29.50 6.56
CA LEU A 73 21.03 -29.39 8.01
C LEU A 73 19.87 -30.23 8.55
N ARG A 74 18.71 -30.20 7.88
CA ARG A 74 17.59 -31.09 8.20
C ARG A 74 18.09 -32.52 8.25
N MET A 75 18.75 -33.01 7.19
CA MET A 75 19.28 -34.36 7.14
C MET A 75 20.27 -34.67 8.28
N GLU A 76 21.09 -33.70 8.70
CA GLU A 76 22.04 -33.86 9.81
C GLU A 76 21.39 -33.85 11.21
N ASN A 77 20.22 -33.21 11.38
CA ASN A 77 19.59 -32.96 12.67
C ASN A 77 18.18 -33.57 12.79
N GLY A 78 18.01 -34.81 12.31
CA GLY A 78 16.75 -35.56 12.45
C GLY A 78 15.83 -35.52 11.22
N GLY A 79 16.36 -35.18 10.05
CA GLY A 79 15.64 -35.14 8.77
C GLY A 79 14.61 -34.02 8.69
N GLU A 80 13.50 -34.30 8.00
CA GLU A 80 12.37 -33.36 7.84
C GLU A 80 11.61 -33.08 9.16
N SER A 81 12.11 -33.55 10.31
CA SER A 81 11.59 -33.19 11.63
C SER A 81 12.10 -31.87 12.18
N LEU A 82 13.19 -31.33 11.61
CA LEU A 82 13.70 -30.02 11.99
C LEU A 82 12.80 -28.91 11.40
N ALA A 83 12.01 -28.28 12.27
CA ALA A 83 11.19 -27.13 11.93
C ALA A 83 12.06 -25.88 11.69
N ILE A 84 11.75 -25.14 10.63
CA ILE A 84 12.36 -23.82 10.39
C ILE A 84 11.44 -22.81 11.06
N TYR A 85 11.88 -22.29 12.21
CA TYR A 85 11.06 -21.42 13.04
C TYR A 85 10.98 -19.99 12.51
N LYS A 86 12.09 -19.48 11.95
CA LYS A 86 12.20 -18.08 11.56
C LYS A 86 13.13 -17.89 10.37
N ILE A 87 12.64 -17.12 9.41
CA ILE A 87 13.41 -16.52 8.32
C ILE A 87 13.18 -15.02 8.48
N GLY A 88 14.23 -14.21 8.41
CA GLY A 88 14.17 -12.80 8.79
C GLY A 88 15.30 -11.97 8.17
N ILE A 89 14.99 -10.74 7.75
CA ILE A 89 15.97 -9.70 7.35
C ILE A 89 16.37 -8.81 8.51
N THR A 90 17.66 -8.46 8.59
CA THR A 90 18.20 -7.51 9.59
C THR A 90 19.30 -6.66 8.97
N HIS A 91 19.38 -5.39 9.39
CA HIS A 91 20.41 -4.45 8.96
C HIS A 91 21.73 -4.66 9.72
N ASP A 92 21.65 -5.12 10.96
CA ASP A 92 22.79 -5.60 11.74
C ASP A 92 22.46 -7.01 12.27
N TYR A 93 23.27 -7.99 11.87
CA TYR A 93 23.09 -9.36 12.32
C TYR A 93 23.63 -9.60 13.73
N SER A 94 24.54 -8.75 14.21
CA SER A 94 25.16 -8.87 15.54
C SER A 94 24.12 -8.58 16.63
N ASP A 95 23.43 -7.44 16.53
CA ASP A 95 22.37 -7.07 17.48
C ASP A 95 21.25 -8.10 17.54
N ARG A 96 20.85 -8.59 16.36
CA ARG A 96 19.82 -9.62 16.27
C ARG A 96 20.31 -10.96 16.83
N PHE A 97 21.60 -11.25 16.74
CA PHE A 97 22.21 -12.43 17.34
C PHE A 97 22.17 -12.37 18.86
N GLU A 98 22.55 -11.24 19.45
CA GLU A 98 22.48 -11.04 20.89
C GLU A 98 21.03 -11.17 21.40
N LEU A 99 20.08 -10.58 20.67
CA LEU A 99 18.66 -10.70 20.98
C LEU A 99 18.18 -12.15 20.95
N TYR A 100 18.57 -12.93 19.94
CA TYR A 100 18.17 -14.33 19.82
C TYR A 100 18.83 -15.18 20.91
N GLY A 101 20.11 -14.96 21.19
CA GLY A 101 20.81 -15.59 22.30
C GLY A 101 20.13 -15.32 23.66
N ALA A 102 19.76 -14.07 23.92
CA ALA A 102 19.05 -13.67 25.14
C ALA A 102 17.66 -14.34 25.27
N ASN A 103 17.01 -14.66 24.15
CA ASN A 103 15.71 -15.33 24.11
C ASN A 103 15.82 -16.87 24.04
N GLY A 104 16.99 -17.44 24.30
CA GLY A 104 17.19 -18.90 24.31
C GLY A 104 17.26 -19.55 22.92
N TRP A 105 17.36 -18.77 21.85
CA TRP A 105 17.58 -19.29 20.51
C TRP A 105 19.05 -19.64 20.35
N THR A 106 19.38 -20.91 20.55
CA THR A 106 20.76 -21.40 20.61
C THR A 106 21.34 -21.76 19.24
N THR A 107 20.55 -21.70 18.17
CA THR A 107 21.01 -22.18 16.85
C THR A 107 20.48 -21.29 15.74
N MET A 108 21.40 -20.61 15.04
CA MET A 108 21.15 -19.93 13.77
C MET A 108 21.96 -20.61 12.66
N LEU A 109 21.30 -20.82 11.53
CA LEU A 109 21.69 -21.89 10.60
C LEU A 109 22.36 -21.35 9.35
N ILE A 110 21.81 -20.28 8.79
CA ILE A 110 22.28 -19.67 7.55
C ILE A 110 22.16 -18.16 7.70
N MET A 111 23.23 -17.46 7.36
CA MET A 111 23.26 -16.02 7.28
C MET A 111 23.77 -15.63 5.90
N ILE A 112 23.04 -14.71 5.27
CA ILE A 112 23.37 -14.17 3.96
C ILE A 112 23.47 -12.67 4.10
N GLU A 113 24.60 -12.15 3.64
CA GLU A 113 24.90 -10.73 3.61
C GLU A 113 24.86 -10.27 2.15
N SER A 114 24.14 -9.19 1.90
CA SER A 114 24.10 -8.51 0.60
C SER A 114 23.99 -7.01 0.85
N SER A 115 24.64 -6.22 0.00
CA SER A 115 24.49 -4.75 -0.02
C SER A 115 23.20 -4.29 -0.73
N ASP A 116 22.55 -5.19 -1.47
CA ASP A 116 21.30 -4.94 -2.18
C ASP A 116 20.12 -5.40 -1.30
N LEU A 117 19.34 -4.45 -0.78
CA LEU A 117 18.19 -4.72 0.10
C LEU A 117 17.06 -5.45 -0.62
N GLY A 118 16.72 -5.04 -1.85
CA GLY A 118 15.64 -5.65 -2.62
C GLY A 118 15.92 -7.13 -2.91
N PHE A 119 17.19 -7.46 -3.16
CA PHE A 119 17.63 -8.86 -3.26
C PHE A 119 17.36 -9.66 -1.98
N VAL A 120 17.67 -9.10 -0.80
CA VAL A 120 17.47 -9.83 0.47
C VAL A 120 15.98 -9.97 0.81
N GLU A 121 15.17 -8.95 0.56
CA GLU A 121 13.71 -9.00 0.73
C GLU A 121 13.08 -10.06 -0.18
N MET A 122 13.47 -10.11 -1.46
CA MET A 122 13.01 -11.14 -2.38
C MET A 122 13.42 -12.54 -1.94
N LEU A 123 14.67 -12.69 -1.49
CA LEU A 123 15.19 -13.97 -1.00
C LEU A 123 14.45 -14.45 0.26
N GLU A 124 14.17 -13.53 1.19
CA GLU A 124 13.38 -13.79 2.39
C GLU A 124 11.98 -14.28 2.03
N ALA A 125 11.27 -13.53 1.18
CA ALA A 125 9.92 -13.86 0.74
C ALA A 125 9.87 -15.23 0.03
N ALA A 126 10.85 -15.52 -0.83
CA ALA A 126 10.95 -16.79 -1.53
C ALA A 126 11.18 -17.97 -0.57
N LEU A 127 12.06 -17.82 0.41
CA LEU A 127 12.32 -18.85 1.42
C LEU A 127 11.13 -19.06 2.35
N ILE A 128 10.46 -17.99 2.78
CA ILE A 128 9.21 -18.07 3.57
C ILE A 128 8.17 -18.83 2.75
N SER A 129 7.90 -18.42 1.51
CA SER A 129 6.92 -19.08 0.64
C SER A 129 7.22 -20.57 0.45
N HIS A 130 8.49 -20.92 0.23
CA HIS A 130 8.92 -22.30 0.01
C HIS A 130 8.70 -23.19 1.24
N HIS A 131 8.87 -22.66 2.45
CA HIS A 131 8.76 -23.44 3.69
C HIS A 131 7.40 -23.31 4.40
N ARG A 132 6.61 -22.27 4.10
CA ARG A 132 5.27 -22.02 4.65
C ARG A 132 4.26 -23.12 4.30
N GLY A 133 4.45 -23.78 3.15
CA GLY A 133 3.59 -24.88 2.70
C GLY A 133 3.91 -26.26 3.27
N SER A 134 4.92 -26.41 4.13
CA SER A 134 5.23 -27.73 4.69
C SER A 134 4.12 -28.18 5.66
N SER A 135 3.58 -29.39 5.43
CA SER A 135 2.54 -30.03 6.25
C SER A 135 2.86 -30.04 7.75
N ARG A 136 4.14 -30.00 8.09
CA ARG A 136 4.63 -29.99 9.47
C ARG A 136 4.68 -28.61 10.12
N LEU A 137 4.84 -27.52 9.36
CA LEU A 137 4.61 -26.18 9.94
C LEU A 137 3.14 -26.08 10.39
N ALA A 138 2.22 -26.61 9.57
CA ALA A 138 0.82 -26.70 9.95
C ALA A 138 0.60 -27.61 11.17
N GLU A 139 1.23 -28.79 11.23
CA GLU A 139 1.16 -29.71 12.40
C GLU A 139 1.77 -29.09 13.67
N PHE A 140 2.90 -28.38 13.54
CA PHE A 140 3.55 -27.66 14.63
C PHE A 140 2.68 -26.51 15.15
N TRP A 141 2.11 -25.69 14.25
CA TRP A 141 1.16 -24.63 14.60
C TRP A 141 -0.17 -25.17 15.14
N GLU A 142 -0.59 -26.38 14.75
CA GLU A 142 -1.71 -27.10 15.39
C GLU A 142 -1.35 -27.56 16.81
N ARG A 143 -0.11 -28.05 17.02
CA ARG A 143 0.35 -28.57 18.32
C ARG A 143 0.60 -27.46 19.34
N PHE A 144 1.09 -26.31 18.90
CA PHE A 144 1.24 -25.10 19.73
C PHE A 144 -0.06 -24.31 19.91
N ARG A 145 -1.09 -24.55 19.08
CA ARG A 145 -2.44 -24.01 19.29
C ARG A 145 -3.08 -24.49 20.60
N GLY A 146 -2.58 -25.57 21.18
CA GLY A 146 -3.03 -26.10 22.48
C GLY A 146 -2.45 -25.36 23.70
N GLU A 147 -1.46 -24.48 23.52
CA GLU A 147 -0.81 -23.71 24.59
C GLU A 147 -1.05 -22.19 24.46
N GLU A 148 -2.05 -21.77 23.69
CA GLU A 148 -2.58 -20.40 23.79
C GLU A 148 -3.27 -20.21 25.16
N PRO A 149 -3.16 -19.01 25.79
CA PRO A 149 -4.02 -18.67 26.91
C PRO A 149 -5.44 -18.93 26.45
N THR A 150 -6.17 -19.78 27.18
CA THR A 150 -7.49 -20.27 26.83
C THR A 150 -8.27 -19.20 26.09
N HIS A 151 -8.50 -19.44 24.80
CA HIS A 151 -9.56 -18.80 24.04
C HIS A 151 -10.87 -19.11 24.78
N GLU A 152 -11.15 -18.35 25.83
CA GLU A 152 -12.48 -18.13 26.34
C GLU A 152 -13.22 -17.46 25.19
N VAL A 153 -13.86 -18.32 24.40
CA VAL A 153 -15.18 -18.14 23.81
C VAL A 153 -15.77 -16.81 24.27
N PHE A 154 -15.63 -15.75 23.46
CA PHE A 154 -16.39 -14.51 23.59
C PHE A 154 -16.84 -14.22 25.02
N ASP A 155 -15.92 -14.10 25.97
CA ASP A 155 -16.32 -13.64 27.29
C ASP A 155 -16.87 -12.24 27.10
N HIS A 156 -18.09 -12.01 27.56
CA HIS A 156 -18.89 -10.82 27.30
C HIS A 156 -18.30 -9.53 27.94
N GLY A 157 -17.04 -9.57 28.39
CA GLY A 157 -16.38 -8.53 29.19
C GLY A 157 -15.36 -7.65 28.47
N HIS A 158 -14.74 -8.10 27.37
CA HIS A 158 -13.75 -7.30 26.62
C HIS A 158 -14.35 -6.73 25.34
N PHE A 159 -15.39 -5.92 25.51
CA PHE A 159 -15.95 -5.17 24.40
C PHE A 159 -15.06 -3.95 24.13
N ILE A 160 -14.51 -3.86 22.92
CA ILE A 160 -13.99 -2.58 22.43
C ILE A 160 -15.20 -1.65 22.37
N ASP A 161 -15.20 -0.63 23.23
CA ASP A 161 -16.25 0.37 23.22
C ASP A 161 -16.29 1.00 21.82
N TYR A 162 -17.36 0.72 21.06
CA TYR A 162 -17.57 1.25 19.73
C TYR A 162 -17.63 2.79 19.72
N SER A 163 -17.84 3.41 20.89
CA SER A 163 -17.74 4.86 21.05
C SER A 163 -16.31 5.38 20.86
N SER A 164 -15.29 4.53 21.04
CA SER A 164 -13.88 4.86 20.82
C SER A 164 -13.46 4.82 19.35
N LEU A 165 -14.17 4.05 18.52
CA LEU A 165 -14.05 4.08 17.06
C LEU A 165 -14.83 5.29 16.52
N GLU A 166 -14.29 6.48 16.81
CA GLU A 166 -14.91 7.74 16.38
C GLU A 166 -14.74 7.91 14.87
N PHE A 167 -15.71 7.40 14.10
CA PHE A 167 -15.86 7.71 12.68
C PHE A 167 -16.48 9.09 12.48
N THR A 168 -15.91 10.09 13.14
CA THR A 168 -16.32 11.49 13.11
C THR A 168 -15.33 12.29 12.25
N ALA A 169 -15.69 13.52 11.93
CA ALA A 169 -14.76 14.43 11.24
C ALA A 169 -13.59 14.87 12.14
N GLU A 170 -13.74 14.72 13.47
CA GLU A 170 -12.79 15.16 14.48
C GLU A 170 -12.61 14.04 15.52
N PRO A 171 -11.93 12.94 15.16
CA PRO A 171 -11.72 11.85 16.10
C PRO A 171 -10.72 12.26 17.18
N ARG A 172 -10.93 11.80 18.42
CA ARG A 172 -10.04 12.10 19.56
C ARG A 172 -8.59 11.69 19.31
N TRP A 173 -8.34 10.57 18.62
CA TRP A 173 -6.98 10.14 18.29
C TRP A 173 -6.28 11.08 17.28
N LEU A 174 -6.99 12.00 16.62
CA LEU A 174 -6.35 13.00 15.76
C LEU A 174 -5.38 13.87 16.56
N SER A 175 -5.65 14.10 17.85
CA SER A 175 -4.73 14.84 18.73
C SER A 175 -3.42 14.09 19.01
N THR A 176 -3.34 12.80 18.71
CA THR A 176 -2.11 12.00 18.88
C THR A 176 -1.31 11.86 17.58
N CYS A 177 -1.73 12.52 16.49
CA CYS A 177 -1.06 12.49 15.18
C CYS A 177 -0.07 13.66 15.01
N GLY A 178 0.74 13.61 13.94
CA GLY A 178 1.70 14.67 13.59
C GLY A 178 2.79 14.85 14.65
N ALA A 179 3.06 16.10 15.04
CA ALA A 179 4.04 16.44 16.08
C ALA A 179 3.79 15.78 17.46
N ASN A 180 2.58 15.30 17.72
CA ASN A 180 2.25 14.61 18.97
C ASN A 180 2.55 13.10 18.92
N ASN A 181 2.92 12.56 17.77
CA ASN A 181 3.31 11.16 17.64
C ASN A 181 4.80 11.01 17.92
N ALA A 182 5.17 10.06 18.78
CA ALA A 182 6.58 9.77 19.03
C ALA A 182 7.23 9.29 17.72
N LEU A 183 8.37 9.89 17.36
CA LEU A 183 9.13 9.44 16.21
C LEU A 183 9.65 8.02 16.46
N PRO A 184 9.62 7.12 15.46
CA PRO A 184 10.08 5.74 15.64
C PRO A 184 11.61 5.63 15.74
N TRP A 185 12.34 6.75 15.65
CA TRP A 185 13.79 6.82 15.80
C TRP A 185 14.17 7.76 16.96
N THR A 186 15.19 7.36 17.71
CA THR A 186 15.79 8.20 18.76
C THR A 186 16.72 9.26 18.18
N ASN A 187 17.40 8.93 17.08
CA ASN A 187 18.33 9.80 16.37
C ASN A 187 17.77 10.13 14.99
N THR A 188 17.87 11.40 14.60
CA THR A 188 17.36 11.86 13.31
C THR A 188 18.21 11.28 12.19
N PRO A 189 17.63 10.62 11.18
CA PRO A 189 18.41 10.15 10.03
C PRO A 189 19.12 11.31 9.33
N PRO A 190 20.41 11.19 8.94
CA PRO A 190 21.18 12.32 8.39
C PRO A 190 20.58 12.98 7.14
N TRP A 191 19.79 12.24 6.36
CA TRP A 191 19.16 12.76 5.15
C TRP A 191 18.03 13.77 5.42
N PHE A 192 17.50 13.84 6.65
CA PHE A 192 16.52 14.86 7.02
C PHE A 192 17.07 16.28 6.93
N ASP A 193 18.39 16.46 7.07
CA ASP A 193 19.05 17.76 6.96
C ASP A 193 18.98 18.33 5.54
N HIS A 194 18.54 17.54 4.56
CA HIS A 194 18.34 17.94 3.18
C HIS A 194 16.87 18.26 2.84
N LEU A 195 15.93 18.04 3.77
CA LEU A 195 14.52 18.39 3.57
C LEU A 195 14.27 19.89 3.82
N PRO A 196 13.23 20.48 3.20
CA PRO A 196 12.74 21.81 3.57
C PRO A 196 12.52 21.96 5.09
N ALA A 197 12.87 23.12 5.64
CA ALA A 197 12.80 23.39 7.09
C ALA A 197 11.41 23.11 7.69
N GLN A 198 10.34 23.34 6.93
CA GLN A 198 8.97 23.07 7.35
C GLN A 198 8.70 21.57 7.62
N LEU A 199 9.34 20.68 6.85
CA LEU A 199 9.25 19.23 7.08
C LEU A 199 10.19 18.75 8.20
N TYR A 200 11.16 19.58 8.57
CA TYR A 200 12.08 19.28 9.66
C TYR A 200 11.44 19.46 11.04
N GLU A 201 10.47 20.38 11.16
CA GLU A 201 9.71 20.61 12.40
C GLU A 201 8.66 19.52 12.65
N ASP A 202 8.03 19.00 11.58
CA ASP A 202 7.10 17.86 11.65
C ASP A 202 7.61 16.68 10.80
N ARG A 203 8.67 16.04 11.29
CA ARG A 203 9.31 14.90 10.61
C ARG A 203 8.41 13.70 10.51
N GLY A 204 7.47 13.56 11.44
CA GLY A 204 6.46 12.51 11.43
C GLY A 204 5.57 12.63 10.19
N ARG A 205 5.19 13.86 9.81
CA ARG A 205 4.36 14.13 8.62
C ARG A 205 5.00 13.71 7.30
N PHE A 206 6.34 13.59 7.23
CA PHE A 206 7.03 13.11 6.02
C PHE A 206 6.65 11.66 5.70
N PHE A 207 6.48 10.83 6.72
CA PHE A 207 6.10 9.43 6.55
C PHE A 207 4.58 9.35 6.37
N LYS A 208 4.17 9.17 5.12
CA LYS A 208 2.79 8.85 4.78
C LYS A 208 2.61 7.34 4.69
N LEU A 209 1.40 6.91 5.02
CA LEU A 209 1.02 5.52 4.85
C LEU A 209 0.48 5.32 3.46
N ASP A 210 0.95 4.27 2.78
CA ASP A 210 0.44 3.89 1.47
C ASP A 210 -1.06 3.59 1.54
N LEU A 211 -1.85 4.56 1.05
CA LEU A 211 -3.30 4.49 1.04
C LEU A 211 -3.81 3.33 0.18
N LEU A 212 -3.16 3.09 -0.95
CA LEU A 212 -3.57 2.05 -1.87
C LEU A 212 -3.33 0.68 -1.25
N HIS A 213 -2.24 0.49 -0.53
CA HIS A 213 -1.98 -0.76 0.18
C HIS A 213 -2.98 -0.96 1.33
N ILE A 214 -3.20 0.06 2.16
CA ILE A 214 -4.18 0.01 3.25
C ILE A 214 -5.57 -0.34 2.73
N PHE A 215 -5.95 0.24 1.59
CA PHE A 215 -7.25 -0.01 0.99
C PHE A 215 -7.29 -1.36 0.24
N HIS A 216 -6.49 -1.53 -0.79
CA HIS A 216 -6.56 -2.66 -1.70
C HIS A 216 -6.19 -4.00 -1.04
N LEU A 217 -5.25 -4.03 -0.09
CA LEU A 217 -4.84 -5.27 0.60
C LEU A 217 -5.30 -5.31 2.06
N GLY A 218 -5.85 -4.21 2.58
CA GLY A 218 -6.46 -4.14 3.91
C GLY A 218 -7.97 -4.00 3.83
N VAL A 219 -8.47 -2.82 4.22
CA VAL A 219 -9.89 -2.61 4.54
C VAL A 219 -10.83 -2.87 3.37
N GLY A 220 -10.41 -2.53 2.15
CA GLY A 220 -11.21 -2.73 0.94
C GLY A 220 -11.36 -4.20 0.59
N ARG A 221 -10.31 -5.00 0.80
CA ARG A 221 -10.32 -6.45 0.59
C ARG A 221 -11.20 -7.15 1.61
N ASP A 222 -11.10 -6.74 2.89
CA ASP A 222 -11.95 -7.26 3.96
C ASP A 222 -13.41 -6.91 3.69
N PHE A 223 -13.69 -5.64 3.35
CA PHE A 223 -15.03 -5.19 2.98
C PHE A 223 -15.62 -5.97 1.80
N ALA A 224 -14.85 -6.15 0.73
CA ALA A 224 -15.31 -6.88 -0.45
C ALA A 224 -15.59 -8.36 -0.13
N GLY A 225 -14.69 -9.05 0.56
CA GLY A 225 -14.88 -10.46 0.94
C GLY A 225 -16.10 -10.68 1.84
N SER A 226 -16.25 -9.81 2.85
CA SER A 226 -17.42 -9.77 3.74
C SER A 226 -18.71 -9.53 2.96
N SER A 227 -18.73 -8.50 2.10
CA SER A 227 -19.92 -8.10 1.32
C SER A 227 -20.34 -9.17 0.31
N LEU A 228 -19.39 -9.81 -0.38
CA LEU A 228 -19.67 -10.92 -1.28
C LEU A 228 -20.27 -12.11 -0.52
N SER A 229 -19.77 -12.42 0.67
CA SER A 229 -20.34 -13.48 1.49
C SER A 229 -21.79 -13.17 1.92
N VAL A 230 -22.10 -11.91 2.22
CA VAL A 230 -23.48 -11.47 2.50
C VAL A 230 -24.35 -11.57 1.25
N LEU A 231 -23.85 -11.16 0.07
CA LEU A 231 -24.60 -11.29 -1.18
C LEU A 231 -24.90 -12.75 -1.54
N LEU A 232 -23.95 -13.67 -1.32
CA LEU A 232 -24.19 -15.11 -1.51
C LEU A 232 -25.41 -15.59 -0.72
N GLU A 233 -25.59 -15.11 0.49
CA GLU A 233 -26.69 -15.54 1.36
C GLU A 233 -28.02 -14.86 1.03
N GLN A 234 -27.97 -13.57 0.69
CA GLN A 234 -29.16 -12.72 0.60
C GLN A 234 -29.71 -12.57 -0.82
N ILE A 235 -28.86 -12.69 -1.83
CA ILE A 235 -29.22 -12.38 -3.23
C ILE A 235 -29.18 -13.64 -4.10
N TYR A 236 -28.12 -14.43 -3.98
CA TYR A 236 -27.95 -15.60 -4.85
C TYR A 236 -28.77 -16.79 -4.35
N GLN A 237 -29.62 -17.30 -5.24
CA GLN A 237 -30.44 -18.49 -5.00
C GLN A 237 -29.63 -19.77 -5.21
N GLY A 238 -30.05 -20.84 -4.54
CA GLY A 238 -29.41 -22.15 -4.57
C GLY A 238 -29.59 -22.87 -3.24
N ASP A 239 -29.68 -24.20 -3.28
CA ASP A 239 -29.85 -25.02 -2.08
C ASP A 239 -28.51 -25.24 -1.38
N THR A 240 -27.41 -25.21 -2.15
CA THR A 240 -26.07 -25.45 -1.66
C THR A 240 -25.15 -24.24 -1.86
N PHE A 241 -24.12 -24.12 -1.01
CA PHE A 241 -23.11 -23.07 -1.14
C PHE A 241 -22.41 -23.07 -2.52
N PRO A 242 -22.01 -24.23 -3.10
CA PRO A 242 -21.44 -24.27 -4.45
C PRO A 242 -22.37 -23.74 -5.54
N GLU A 243 -23.68 -24.00 -5.47
CA GLU A 243 -24.65 -23.47 -6.45
C GLU A 243 -24.75 -21.95 -6.37
N LYS A 244 -24.86 -21.40 -5.16
CA LYS A 244 -24.88 -19.95 -4.93
C LYS A 244 -23.60 -19.29 -5.43
N LEU A 245 -22.45 -19.91 -5.16
CA LEU A 245 -21.15 -19.43 -5.61
C LEU A 245 -20.98 -19.52 -7.13
N GLN A 246 -21.54 -20.54 -7.77
CA GLN A 246 -21.58 -20.65 -9.22
C GLN A 246 -22.41 -19.52 -9.83
N ALA A 247 -23.61 -19.26 -9.30
CA ALA A 247 -24.46 -18.14 -9.74
C ALA A 247 -23.77 -16.77 -9.57
N MET A 248 -23.03 -16.58 -8.46
CA MET A 248 -22.22 -15.38 -8.25
C MET A 248 -21.09 -15.25 -9.28
N ASN A 249 -20.39 -16.34 -9.59
CA ASN A 249 -19.36 -16.34 -10.62
C ASN A 249 -19.91 -16.00 -12.01
N ASP A 250 -21.10 -16.49 -12.35
CA ASP A 250 -21.78 -16.13 -13.59
C ASP A 250 -22.13 -14.64 -13.63
N GLY A 251 -22.60 -14.09 -12.50
CA GLY A 251 -22.81 -12.65 -12.32
C GLY A 251 -21.52 -11.83 -12.47
N LEU A 252 -20.41 -12.29 -11.88
CA LEU A 252 -19.11 -11.62 -11.99
C LEU A 252 -18.59 -11.61 -13.44
N ARG A 253 -18.76 -12.72 -14.18
CA ARG A 253 -18.41 -12.76 -15.61
C ARG A 253 -19.28 -11.80 -16.43
N ALA A 254 -20.58 -11.74 -16.16
CA ALA A 254 -21.49 -10.81 -16.82
C ALA A 254 -21.08 -9.35 -16.54
N PHE A 255 -20.76 -9.03 -15.29
CA PHE A 255 -20.23 -7.73 -14.89
C PHE A 255 -18.96 -7.37 -15.68
N CYS A 256 -17.92 -8.22 -15.60
CA CYS A 256 -16.65 -8.00 -16.31
C CYS A 256 -16.84 -7.83 -17.82
N ALA A 257 -17.71 -8.63 -18.44
CA ALA A 257 -18.04 -8.52 -19.87
C ALA A 257 -18.73 -7.19 -20.20
N SER A 258 -19.64 -6.72 -19.34
CA SER A 258 -20.37 -5.47 -19.56
C SER A 258 -19.53 -4.20 -19.34
N THR A 259 -18.55 -4.25 -18.42
CA THR A 259 -17.72 -3.10 -18.06
C THR A 259 -16.35 -3.10 -18.73
N GLY A 260 -15.96 -4.20 -19.40
CA GLY A 260 -14.61 -4.39 -19.94
C GLY A 260 -13.52 -4.54 -18.87
N LYS A 261 -13.92 -4.85 -17.62
CA LYS A 261 -12.97 -5.00 -16.51
C LYS A 261 -12.42 -6.43 -16.45
N GLN A 262 -11.22 -6.56 -15.91
CA GLN A 262 -10.55 -7.84 -15.77
C GLN A 262 -10.20 -8.10 -14.30
N ILE A 263 -10.21 -9.38 -13.93
CA ILE A 263 -9.79 -9.89 -12.63
C ILE A 263 -8.65 -10.89 -12.86
N HIS A 264 -7.72 -10.99 -11.93
CA HIS A 264 -6.52 -11.83 -12.09
C HIS A 264 -6.75 -13.30 -11.73
N PHE A 265 -7.88 -13.62 -11.09
CA PHE A 265 -8.28 -14.98 -10.78
C PHE A 265 -9.43 -15.45 -11.69
N LYS A 266 -9.53 -16.76 -11.92
CA LYS A 266 -10.50 -17.34 -12.87
C LYS A 266 -11.93 -17.39 -12.32
N LEU A 267 -12.08 -17.69 -11.03
CA LEU A 267 -13.37 -17.83 -10.35
C LEU A 267 -13.23 -17.50 -8.86
N LEU A 268 -14.27 -16.92 -8.27
CA LEU A 268 -14.42 -16.80 -6.83
C LEU A 268 -14.60 -18.20 -6.23
N THR A 269 -13.75 -18.53 -5.26
CA THR A 269 -13.83 -19.75 -4.45
C THR A 269 -14.19 -19.40 -3.01
N ARG A 270 -14.62 -20.40 -2.24
CA ARG A 270 -14.82 -20.26 -0.79
C ARG A 270 -13.56 -19.72 -0.10
N GLU A 271 -12.39 -20.19 -0.52
CA GLU A 271 -11.09 -19.77 -0.02
C GLU A 271 -10.78 -18.30 -0.38
N LEU A 272 -11.03 -17.88 -1.62
CA LEU A 272 -10.81 -16.47 -2.02
C LEU A 272 -11.69 -15.48 -1.25
N LEU A 273 -12.86 -15.91 -0.79
CA LEU A 273 -13.74 -15.11 0.06
C LEU A 273 -13.36 -15.14 1.54
N GLY A 274 -12.41 -16.02 1.94
CA GLY A 274 -12.09 -16.28 3.35
C GLY A 274 -13.26 -16.82 4.15
N PHE A 275 -14.23 -17.45 3.47
CA PHE A 275 -15.44 -17.91 4.12
C PHE A 275 -15.20 -19.28 4.77
N THR A 276 -14.69 -19.30 6.00
CA THR A 276 -14.45 -20.57 6.73
C THR A 276 -15.70 -21.10 7.43
N GLY A 277 -16.70 -20.25 7.67
CA GLY A 277 -17.96 -20.61 8.33
C GLY A 277 -18.66 -19.37 8.90
N TYR A 278 -19.68 -19.56 9.74
CA TYR A 278 -20.43 -18.46 10.36
C TYR A 278 -19.79 -17.91 11.65
N SER A 279 -18.80 -18.61 12.20
CA SER A 279 -18.08 -18.22 13.42
C SER A 279 -16.90 -17.31 13.18
N LYS A 280 -16.55 -17.02 11.91
CA LYS A 280 -15.45 -16.14 11.53
C LYS A 280 -15.91 -15.19 10.43
N TYR A 281 -15.46 -13.94 10.49
CA TYR A 281 -15.73 -12.97 9.45
C TYR A 281 -14.98 -13.34 8.16
N PRO A 282 -15.59 -13.15 6.98
CA PRO A 282 -14.93 -13.41 5.71
C PRO A 282 -13.88 -12.34 5.39
N THR A 283 -12.66 -12.78 5.05
CA THR A 283 -11.55 -11.92 4.61
C THR A 283 -11.14 -12.28 3.19
N GLY A 284 -11.11 -11.31 2.27
CA GLY A 284 -10.66 -11.59 0.91
C GLY A 284 -9.21 -12.11 0.87
N HIS A 285 -8.95 -13.17 0.10
CA HIS A 285 -7.63 -13.80 -0.03
C HIS A 285 -7.08 -13.78 -1.46
N TRP A 286 -7.56 -12.89 -2.34
CA TRP A 286 -6.93 -12.69 -3.64
C TRP A 286 -5.56 -12.00 -3.50
N ASN A 287 -4.65 -12.36 -4.41
CA ASN A 287 -3.24 -11.96 -4.36
C ASN A 287 -2.97 -10.60 -5.02
N LYS A 288 -3.82 -10.15 -5.93
CA LYS A 288 -3.59 -8.92 -6.69
C LYS A 288 -4.44 -7.79 -6.11
N ALA A 289 -3.77 -6.76 -5.59
CA ALA A 289 -4.40 -5.57 -5.00
C ALA A 289 -5.42 -4.91 -5.96
N SER A 290 -5.13 -4.93 -7.26
CA SER A 290 -5.99 -4.40 -8.32
C SER A 290 -7.33 -5.12 -8.48
N ASP A 291 -7.51 -6.33 -7.94
CA ASP A 291 -8.81 -7.03 -7.97
C ASP A 291 -9.80 -6.41 -6.97
N THR A 292 -9.33 -5.84 -5.85
CA THR A 292 -10.18 -5.25 -4.81
C THR A 292 -11.14 -4.18 -5.34
N PRO A 293 -10.71 -3.13 -6.05
CA PRO A 293 -11.64 -2.11 -6.57
C PRO A 293 -12.63 -2.70 -7.58
N VAL A 294 -12.23 -3.69 -8.38
CA VAL A 294 -13.12 -4.39 -9.31
C VAL A 294 -14.22 -5.14 -8.56
N LEU A 295 -13.86 -5.84 -7.48
CA LEU A 295 -14.81 -6.59 -6.65
C LEU A 295 -15.74 -5.69 -5.84
N VAL A 296 -15.26 -4.56 -5.34
CA VAL A 296 -16.11 -3.57 -4.67
C VAL A 296 -17.14 -2.98 -5.63
N GLU A 297 -16.74 -2.67 -6.87
CA GLU A 297 -17.67 -2.23 -7.90
C GLU A 297 -18.64 -3.33 -8.33
N PHE A 298 -18.20 -4.59 -8.37
CA PHE A 298 -19.10 -5.72 -8.60
C PHE A 298 -20.15 -5.85 -7.49
N VAL A 299 -19.78 -5.66 -6.20
CA VAL A 299 -20.74 -5.61 -5.09
C VAL A 299 -21.78 -4.51 -5.33
N PHE A 300 -21.35 -3.31 -5.70
CA PHE A 300 -22.27 -2.21 -6.01
C PHE A 300 -23.19 -2.55 -7.19
N TRP A 301 -22.62 -3.05 -8.29
CA TRP A 301 -23.37 -3.42 -9.48
C TRP A 301 -24.43 -4.47 -9.19
N THR A 302 -24.09 -5.54 -8.45
CA THR A 302 -25.02 -6.60 -8.06
C THR A 302 -26.17 -6.02 -7.23
N LEU A 303 -25.89 -5.13 -6.27
CA LEU A 303 -26.94 -4.48 -5.49
C LEU A 303 -27.91 -3.65 -6.36
N GLN A 304 -27.41 -3.01 -7.42
CA GLN A 304 -28.26 -2.27 -8.37
C GLN A 304 -29.12 -3.20 -9.23
N GLN A 305 -28.62 -4.39 -9.59
CA GLN A 305 -29.42 -5.39 -10.32
C GLN A 305 -30.56 -5.96 -9.46
N HIS A 306 -30.43 -5.91 -8.13
CA HIS A 306 -31.37 -6.44 -7.16
C HIS A 306 -32.04 -5.31 -6.35
N ALA A 307 -32.58 -4.32 -7.07
CA ALA A 307 -33.15 -3.10 -6.48
C ALA A 307 -34.33 -3.38 -5.52
N ALA A 308 -35.10 -4.45 -5.75
CA ALA A 308 -36.23 -4.82 -4.90
C ALA A 308 -35.76 -5.30 -3.51
N GLU A 309 -34.79 -6.21 -3.47
CA GLU A 309 -34.15 -6.72 -2.26
C GLU A 309 -33.39 -5.60 -1.54
N LEU A 310 -32.70 -4.73 -2.29
CA LEU A 310 -32.04 -3.53 -1.78
C LEU A 310 -33.02 -2.59 -1.08
N ALA A 311 -34.21 -2.36 -1.65
CA ALA A 311 -35.23 -1.49 -1.05
C ALA A 311 -35.76 -2.05 0.29
N GLN A 312 -35.79 -3.37 0.45
CA GLN A 312 -36.35 -4.04 1.63
C GLN A 312 -35.32 -4.24 2.75
N SER A 313 -34.03 -4.29 2.44
CA SER A 313 -32.99 -4.61 3.41
C SER A 313 -32.11 -3.41 3.75
N ARG A 314 -32.26 -2.90 4.98
CA ARG A 314 -31.43 -1.79 5.49
C ARG A 314 -29.94 -2.10 5.42
N MET A 315 -29.56 -3.34 5.66
CA MET A 315 -28.18 -3.82 5.58
C MET A 315 -27.63 -3.71 4.15
N LEU A 316 -28.39 -4.16 3.13
CA LEU A 316 -27.99 -4.04 1.73
C LEU A 316 -27.89 -2.56 1.30
N GLN A 317 -28.75 -1.68 1.83
CA GLN A 317 -28.65 -0.23 1.59
C GLN A 317 -27.35 0.36 2.13
N VAL A 318 -26.96 -0.01 3.35
CA VAL A 318 -25.68 0.44 3.93
C VAL A 318 -24.50 -0.10 3.13
N MET A 319 -24.55 -1.35 2.69
CA MET A 319 -23.52 -1.96 1.85
C MET A 319 -23.41 -1.26 0.48
N SER A 320 -24.55 -0.95 -0.16
CA SER A 320 -24.59 -0.20 -1.42
C SER A 320 -23.98 1.20 -1.25
N SER A 321 -24.36 1.89 -0.18
CA SER A 321 -23.81 3.21 0.14
C SER A 321 -22.31 3.16 0.43
N ALA A 322 -21.81 2.12 1.10
CA ALA A 322 -20.38 1.94 1.33
C ALA A 322 -19.61 1.75 0.01
N SER A 323 -20.11 0.87 -0.87
CA SER A 323 -19.48 0.60 -2.16
C SER A 323 -19.48 1.82 -3.09
N ASP A 324 -20.53 2.64 -3.09
CA ASP A 324 -20.55 3.88 -3.87
C ASP A 324 -19.56 4.91 -3.32
N ALA A 325 -19.57 5.12 -2.00
CA ALA A 325 -18.70 6.06 -1.32
C ALA A 325 -17.21 5.77 -1.58
N VAL A 326 -16.82 4.50 -1.46
CA VAL A 326 -15.44 4.12 -1.73
C VAL A 326 -15.11 4.15 -3.22
N GLY A 327 -16.09 3.90 -4.10
CA GLY A 327 -15.95 4.13 -5.53
C GLY A 327 -15.67 5.59 -5.86
N ILE A 328 -16.35 6.54 -5.19
CA ILE A 328 -16.08 7.98 -5.33
C ILE A 328 -14.66 8.29 -4.84
N PHE A 329 -14.31 7.86 -3.62
CA PHE A 329 -12.98 8.06 -3.05
C PHE A 329 -11.86 7.59 -3.99
N MET A 330 -11.92 6.33 -4.45
CA MET A 330 -10.89 5.77 -5.32
C MET A 330 -10.83 6.46 -6.69
N ARG A 331 -11.98 6.85 -7.26
CA ARG A 331 -11.99 7.59 -8.53
C ARG A 331 -11.37 8.98 -8.39
N GLU A 332 -11.62 9.69 -7.29
CA GLU A 332 -10.99 10.99 -7.04
C GLU A 332 -9.47 10.84 -6.91
N LEU A 333 -8.99 9.86 -6.13
CA LEU A 333 -7.55 9.60 -5.98
C LEU A 333 -6.88 9.21 -7.30
N LEU A 334 -7.46 8.26 -8.04
CA LEU A 334 -6.84 7.69 -9.24
C LEU A 334 -6.95 8.57 -10.49
N ARG A 335 -7.89 9.51 -10.53
CA ARG A 335 -8.06 10.45 -11.65
C ARG A 335 -7.42 11.80 -11.40
N ALA A 336 -7.01 12.08 -10.18
CA ALA A 336 -6.28 13.30 -9.88
C ALA A 336 -4.96 13.33 -10.67
N PRO A 337 -4.48 14.51 -11.06
CA PRO A 337 -3.10 14.65 -11.47
C PRO A 337 -2.17 14.38 -10.25
N LEU A 338 -0.90 14.73 -10.34
CA LEU A 338 0.03 14.64 -9.21
C LEU A 338 -0.50 15.29 -7.92
N TRP A 339 -1.45 16.22 -8.03
CA TRP A 339 -2.07 16.89 -6.88
C TRP A 339 -3.60 16.83 -6.96
N LEU A 340 -4.25 16.54 -5.83
CA LEU A 340 -5.68 16.79 -5.68
C LEU A 340 -5.91 18.30 -5.55
N SER A 341 -6.87 18.83 -6.30
CA SER A 341 -7.44 20.14 -5.99
C SER A 341 -8.18 20.13 -4.64
N PRO A 342 -8.39 21.30 -4.00
CA PRO A 342 -9.17 21.40 -2.77
C PRO A 342 -10.51 20.68 -2.82
N GLN A 343 -11.22 20.84 -3.94
CA GLN A 343 -12.53 20.22 -4.12
C GLN A 343 -12.42 18.69 -4.27
N GLN A 344 -11.44 18.18 -5.01
CA GLN A 344 -11.24 16.74 -5.17
C GLN A 344 -10.86 16.08 -3.84
N ALA A 345 -9.93 16.68 -3.09
CA ALA A 345 -9.51 16.16 -1.81
C ALA A 345 -10.61 16.25 -0.74
N GLN A 346 -11.42 17.31 -0.74
CA GLN A 346 -12.61 17.38 0.11
C GLN A 346 -13.59 16.25 -0.22
N ARG A 347 -13.92 16.05 -1.51
CA ARG A 347 -14.81 14.95 -1.95
C ARG A 347 -14.24 13.58 -1.59
N ALA A 348 -12.95 13.37 -1.79
CA ALA A 348 -12.27 12.13 -1.42
C ALA A 348 -12.34 11.90 0.10
N GLY A 349 -12.09 12.94 0.90
CA GLY A 349 -12.16 12.88 2.36
C GLY A 349 -13.56 12.60 2.88
N ASP A 350 -14.58 13.27 2.35
CA ASP A 350 -15.98 13.07 2.75
C ASP A 350 -16.48 11.67 2.34
N ALA A 351 -16.15 11.23 1.13
CA ALA A 351 -16.57 9.93 0.62
C ALA A 351 -15.92 8.77 1.40
N SER A 352 -14.63 8.89 1.73
CA SER A 352 -13.92 7.89 2.52
C SER A 352 -14.38 7.83 3.98
N LEU A 353 -14.66 8.98 4.61
CA LEU A 353 -15.30 9.02 5.94
C LEU A 353 -16.68 8.36 5.90
N HIS A 354 -17.48 8.64 4.87
CA HIS A 354 -18.79 8.01 4.70
C HIS A 354 -18.69 6.49 4.51
N PHE A 355 -17.69 6.01 3.79
CA PHE A 355 -17.38 4.57 3.70
C PHE A 355 -17.11 3.96 5.09
N LEU A 356 -16.24 4.58 5.90
CA LEU A 356 -15.93 4.10 7.24
C LEU A 356 -17.16 4.07 8.16
N GLN A 357 -17.99 5.11 8.10
CA GLN A 357 -19.26 5.16 8.83
C GLN A 357 -20.23 4.05 8.39
N CYS A 358 -20.28 3.73 7.10
CA CYS A 358 -21.09 2.63 6.59
C CYS A 358 -20.53 1.27 7.03
N TYR A 359 -19.21 1.09 7.01
CA TYR A 359 -18.56 -0.12 7.52
C TYR A 359 -18.91 -0.35 9.00
N ALA A 360 -18.78 0.68 9.84
CA ALA A 360 -19.13 0.61 11.25
C ALA A 360 -20.60 0.24 11.48
N LYS A 361 -21.51 0.80 10.67
CA LYS A 361 -22.94 0.45 10.70
C LYS A 361 -23.17 -1.01 10.33
N LEU A 362 -22.45 -1.54 9.33
CA LEU A 362 -22.54 -2.96 8.95
C LEU A 362 -22.11 -3.84 10.11
N VAL A 363 -20.97 -3.54 10.74
CA VAL A 363 -20.52 -4.33 11.89
C VAL A 363 -21.57 -4.30 13.01
N LYS A 364 -22.11 -3.12 13.33
CA LYS A 364 -23.17 -3.00 14.35
C LYS A 364 -24.41 -3.84 14.01
N ILE A 365 -24.85 -3.84 12.74
CA ILE A 365 -26.00 -4.63 12.29
C ILE A 365 -25.73 -6.14 12.49
N PHE A 366 -24.57 -6.63 12.10
CA PHE A 366 -24.24 -8.06 12.21
C PHE A 366 -23.95 -8.49 13.64
N TYR A 367 -23.34 -7.62 14.44
CA TYR A 367 -23.19 -7.82 15.88
C TYR A 367 -24.55 -7.99 16.55
N GLN A 368 -25.52 -7.12 16.25
CA GLN A 368 -26.90 -7.23 16.79
C GLN A 368 -27.62 -8.52 16.36
N LYS A 369 -27.23 -9.10 15.23
CA LYS A 369 -27.76 -10.39 14.74
C LYS A 369 -27.00 -11.60 15.31
N ASN A 370 -25.97 -11.38 16.12
CA ASN A 370 -25.03 -12.42 16.57
C ASN A 370 -24.37 -13.17 15.40
N GLU A 371 -24.00 -12.43 14.36
CA GLU A 371 -23.36 -12.96 13.16
C GLU A 371 -21.98 -12.31 12.97
N CYS A 372 -20.97 -13.12 12.66
CA CYS A 372 -19.62 -12.65 12.42
C CYS A 372 -19.39 -12.46 10.92
N LYS A 373 -19.80 -11.31 10.36
CA LYS A 373 -19.71 -11.04 8.90
C LYS A 373 -18.79 -9.89 8.50
N TYR A 374 -18.47 -8.98 9.42
CA TYR A 374 -17.55 -7.86 9.18
C TYR A 374 -16.56 -7.80 10.33
N ASN A 375 -15.30 -7.50 10.00
CA ASN A 375 -14.17 -7.57 10.94
C ASN A 375 -14.11 -6.33 11.83
N LEU A 376 -13.78 -6.51 13.12
CA LEU A 376 -13.35 -5.48 14.07
C LEU A 376 -12.28 -6.01 15.03
N ASP A 377 -11.45 -6.94 14.59
CA ASP A 377 -10.25 -7.30 15.35
C ASP A 377 -9.34 -6.08 15.53
N GLU A 378 -8.43 -6.16 16.50
CA GLU A 378 -7.52 -5.07 16.84
C GLU A 378 -6.65 -4.64 15.64
N ASP A 379 -6.24 -5.60 14.81
CA ASP A 379 -5.49 -5.35 13.58
C ASP A 379 -6.28 -4.52 12.57
N PHE A 380 -7.56 -4.83 12.40
CA PHE A 380 -8.49 -4.13 11.52
C PHE A 380 -8.76 -2.73 12.04
N ILE A 381 -8.96 -2.57 13.35
CA ILE A 381 -9.08 -1.26 13.98
C ILE A 381 -7.82 -0.43 13.74
N GLY A 382 -6.64 -1.03 13.82
CA GLY A 382 -5.39 -0.39 13.43
C GLY A 382 -5.40 0.08 11.96
N ARG A 383 -5.82 -0.78 11.02
CA ARG A 383 -5.92 -0.43 9.58
C ARG A 383 -6.92 0.68 9.32
N VAL A 384 -8.07 0.63 9.96
CA VAL A 384 -9.14 1.62 9.84
C VAL A 384 -8.73 2.96 10.46
N SER A 385 -8.06 2.94 11.61
CA SER A 385 -7.54 4.15 12.24
C SER A 385 -6.47 4.80 11.37
N ARG A 386 -5.58 3.99 10.76
CA ARG A 386 -4.61 4.46 9.76
C ARG A 386 -5.28 5.10 8.56
N LEU A 387 -6.28 4.44 7.97
CA LEU A 387 -7.04 5.02 6.86
C LEU A 387 -7.71 6.34 7.26
N SER A 388 -8.40 6.36 8.41
CA SER A 388 -9.06 7.56 8.93
C SER A 388 -8.06 8.70 9.23
N SER A 389 -6.86 8.37 9.70
CA SER A 389 -5.76 9.33 9.93
C SER A 389 -5.31 9.96 8.62
N THR A 390 -5.04 9.14 7.61
CA THR A 390 -4.64 9.67 6.31
C THR A 390 -5.76 10.50 5.66
N ILE A 391 -7.03 10.12 5.84
CA ILE A 391 -8.18 10.91 5.37
C ILE A 391 -8.26 12.27 6.06
N SER A 392 -8.08 12.29 7.38
CA SER A 392 -8.10 13.53 8.16
C SER A 392 -6.94 14.45 7.77
N GLN A 393 -5.78 13.85 7.50
CA GLN A 393 -4.61 14.54 6.99
C GLN A 393 -4.85 15.12 5.58
N ILE A 394 -5.45 14.33 4.66
CA ILE A 394 -5.88 14.82 3.34
C ILE A 394 -6.74 16.06 3.50
N ARG A 395 -7.70 16.08 4.44
CA ARG A 395 -8.58 17.23 4.67
C ARG A 395 -7.85 18.42 5.29
N SER A 396 -6.96 18.18 6.25
CA SER A 396 -6.20 19.22 6.94
C SER A 396 -5.21 19.93 6.01
N ASP A 397 -4.49 19.19 5.16
CA ASP A 397 -3.51 19.74 4.23
C ASP A 397 -4.13 20.69 3.19
N LEU A 398 -5.44 20.56 2.90
CA LEU A 398 -6.17 21.50 2.03
C LEU A 398 -6.38 22.85 2.68
N VAL A 399 -6.57 22.88 4.00
CA VAL A 399 -6.76 24.12 4.76
C VAL A 399 -5.44 24.89 4.82
N GLU A 400 -4.31 24.19 4.92
CA GLU A 400 -2.99 24.81 5.06
C GLU A 400 -2.34 25.20 3.71
N VAL A 401 -2.39 24.34 2.69
CA VAL A 401 -1.52 24.46 1.50
C VAL A 401 -2.32 24.62 0.19
N GLY A 402 -3.62 24.32 0.21
CA GLY A 402 -4.49 24.40 -0.98
C GLY A 402 -4.28 23.31 -2.03
N TYR A 403 -3.35 22.38 -1.83
CA TYR A 403 -3.11 21.23 -2.71
C TYR A 403 -2.61 20.03 -1.89
N PHE A 404 -2.98 18.80 -2.28
CA PHE A 404 -2.50 17.54 -1.65
C PHE A 404 -1.82 16.64 -2.69
N ALA A 405 -0.65 16.08 -2.38
CA ALA A 405 0.09 15.20 -3.30
C ALA A 405 -0.65 13.87 -3.48
N SER A 406 -1.03 13.54 -4.70
CA SER A 406 -1.46 12.18 -5.06
C SER A 406 -0.25 11.24 -4.97
N GLU A 407 -0.28 10.31 -4.01
CA GLU A 407 0.75 9.28 -3.77
C GLU A 407 1.11 8.45 -5.01
N LEU A 408 0.19 8.36 -5.98
CA LEU A 408 0.25 7.47 -7.14
C LEU A 408 1.41 7.73 -8.10
N LEU A 409 1.86 8.97 -8.23
CA LEU A 409 2.94 9.33 -9.16
C LEU A 409 4.33 9.33 -8.51
N ALA A 410 4.40 9.47 -7.18
CA ALA A 410 5.67 9.38 -6.45
C ALA A 410 6.21 7.93 -6.39
N GLN A 411 5.33 6.94 -6.49
CA GLN A 411 5.70 5.52 -6.48
C GLN A 411 6.01 4.94 -7.86
N SER A 412 5.77 5.66 -8.97
CA SER A 412 5.72 5.02 -10.29
C SER A 412 7.00 5.05 -11.14
N GLN A 413 8.07 5.79 -10.81
CA GLN A 413 9.39 5.68 -11.47
C GLN A 413 10.54 6.21 -10.56
N GLU A 414 11.59 5.40 -10.35
CA GLU A 414 12.76 5.78 -9.53
C GLU A 414 13.60 6.92 -10.15
N ASP A 415 13.72 6.96 -11.48
CA ASP A 415 14.57 7.95 -12.17
C ASP A 415 13.87 9.33 -12.28
N ASP A 416 12.55 9.38 -12.43
CA ASP A 416 11.78 10.63 -12.51
C ASP A 416 11.56 11.28 -11.13
N ALA A 417 11.61 10.51 -10.04
CA ALA A 417 11.37 11.02 -8.69
C ALA A 417 12.50 11.96 -8.22
N VAL A 418 13.75 11.67 -8.57
CA VAL A 418 14.91 12.51 -8.25
C VAL A 418 14.89 13.81 -9.07
N GLU A 419 14.60 13.73 -10.36
CA GLU A 419 14.45 14.91 -11.22
C GLU A 419 13.25 15.77 -10.78
N ALA A 420 12.13 15.15 -10.40
CA ALA A 420 10.99 15.85 -9.82
C ALA A 420 11.37 16.54 -8.51
N LEU A 421 12.04 15.86 -7.57
CA LEU A 421 12.48 16.46 -6.30
C LEU A 421 13.46 17.63 -6.51
N LEU A 422 14.38 17.53 -7.47
CA LEU A 422 15.30 18.61 -7.84
C LEU A 422 14.55 19.79 -8.50
N PHE A 423 13.60 19.50 -9.39
CA PHE A 423 12.72 20.49 -9.99
C PHE A 423 11.90 21.22 -8.90
N TRP A 424 11.35 20.50 -7.92
CA TRP A 424 10.58 21.07 -6.81
C TRP A 424 11.44 21.94 -5.89
N SER A 425 12.65 21.50 -5.54
CA SER A 425 13.62 22.31 -4.80
C SER A 425 13.89 23.63 -5.52
N HIS A 426 14.03 23.61 -6.85
CA HIS A 426 14.23 24.81 -7.65
C HIS A 426 12.96 25.68 -7.75
N PHE A 427 11.79 25.07 -7.96
CA PHE A 427 10.51 25.76 -8.07
C PHE A 427 10.15 26.50 -6.78
N PHE A 428 10.27 25.85 -5.62
CA PHE A 428 9.99 26.47 -4.33
C PHE A 428 10.99 27.58 -3.98
N ARG A 429 12.28 27.42 -4.31
CA ARG A 429 13.27 28.52 -4.18
C ARG A 429 12.91 29.71 -5.07
N THR A 430 12.36 29.46 -6.25
CA THR A 430 11.95 30.51 -7.19
C THR A 430 10.73 31.26 -6.70
N LEU A 431 9.71 30.55 -6.18
CA LEU A 431 8.53 31.16 -5.57
C LEU A 431 8.89 31.95 -4.31
N GLN A 432 9.77 31.41 -3.46
CA GLN A 432 10.25 32.09 -2.27
C GLN A 432 11.03 33.37 -2.65
N GLY A 433 11.92 33.31 -3.63
CA GLY A 433 12.63 34.48 -4.14
C GLY A 433 11.69 35.54 -4.74
N ALA A 434 10.63 35.13 -5.44
CA ALA A 434 9.62 36.05 -5.97
C ALA A 434 8.79 36.72 -4.86
N ALA A 435 8.43 35.97 -3.81
CA ALA A 435 7.71 36.49 -2.65
C ALA A 435 8.59 37.47 -1.85
N GLU A 436 9.87 37.15 -1.65
CA GLU A 436 10.85 38.01 -0.98
C GLU A 436 11.11 39.29 -1.80
N ALA A 437 11.28 39.19 -3.11
CA ALA A 437 11.42 40.35 -4.01
C ALA A 437 10.17 41.25 -4.03
N SER A 438 8.97 40.66 -3.96
CA SER A 438 7.72 41.41 -3.83
C SER A 438 7.62 42.12 -2.48
N ALA A 439 8.03 41.46 -1.39
CA ALA A 439 8.09 42.05 -0.06
C ALA A 439 9.13 43.19 0.04
N GLU A 440 10.28 43.05 -0.62
CA GLU A 440 11.30 44.11 -0.71
C GLU A 440 10.85 45.27 -1.60
N GLY A 441 10.21 45.00 -2.74
CA GLY A 441 9.60 46.02 -3.59
C GLY A 441 8.53 46.83 -2.85
N THR A 442 7.78 46.19 -1.97
CA THR A 442 6.78 46.85 -1.12
C THR A 442 7.42 47.70 -0.01
N LYS A 443 8.58 47.29 0.52
CA LYS A 443 9.37 48.09 1.47
C LYS A 443 10.06 49.28 0.79
N ALA A 444 10.58 49.12 -0.42
CA ALA A 444 11.16 50.19 -1.22
C ALA A 444 10.09 51.21 -1.68
N GLY A 445 8.89 50.74 -2.04
CA GLY A 445 7.75 51.60 -2.36
C GLY A 445 7.24 52.43 -1.17
N ARG A 446 7.29 51.87 0.05
CA ARG A 446 6.93 52.61 1.28
C ARG A 446 7.96 53.66 1.72
N ALA A 447 9.20 53.58 1.25
CA ALA A 447 10.19 54.64 1.47
C ALA A 447 10.03 55.84 0.51
N ALA A 448 9.30 55.67 -0.61
CA ALA A 448 9.14 56.68 -1.65
C ALA A 448 7.82 57.46 -1.60
N VAL A 449 6.84 57.07 -0.78
CA VAL A 449 5.52 57.72 -0.70
C VAL A 449 5.36 58.42 0.64
N GLY A 450 5.99 59.59 0.75
CA GLY A 450 5.61 60.60 1.72
C GLY A 450 4.40 61.40 1.22
N GLN A 451 3.35 61.45 2.04
CA GLN A 451 2.22 62.38 1.97
C GLN A 451 1.34 62.34 0.70
N ASN A 452 0.28 61.54 0.74
CA ASN A 452 -1.09 62.07 0.59
C ASN A 452 -2.13 61.00 0.90
N GLN A 453 -3.10 61.40 1.73
CA GLN A 453 -4.19 60.59 2.23
C GLN A 453 -5.44 60.96 1.44
N LEU A 454 -6.05 60.02 0.71
CA LEU A 454 -7.49 60.03 0.37
C LEU A 454 -7.92 58.69 -0.25
N ALA A 455 -9.16 58.33 0.08
CA ALA A 455 -9.94 57.12 -0.20
C ALA A 455 -9.82 56.51 -1.60
N LEU A 456 -9.81 55.16 -1.66
CA LEU A 456 -10.24 54.33 -2.80
C LEU A 456 -10.67 52.95 -2.23
N GLU A 457 -11.97 52.63 -2.22
CA GLU A 457 -12.70 51.85 -3.24
C GLU A 457 -12.05 50.52 -3.61
N MET A 458 -12.73 49.44 -3.22
CA MET A 458 -12.45 48.07 -3.64
C MET A 458 -12.89 47.88 -5.09
N SER A 459 -11.94 47.86 -6.02
CA SER A 459 -12.18 47.40 -7.39
C SER A 459 -11.00 46.58 -7.92
N HIS A 460 -11.33 45.42 -8.48
CA HIS A 460 -10.54 44.56 -9.36
C HIS A 460 -9.22 43.95 -8.82
N VAL A 461 -9.31 42.67 -8.46
CA VAL A 461 -8.18 41.74 -8.54
C VAL A 461 -7.95 41.42 -10.03
N PRO A 462 -6.76 41.65 -10.61
CA PRO A 462 -6.48 41.24 -11.98
C PRO A 462 -6.28 39.72 -12.04
N GLU A 463 -6.90 39.08 -13.03
CA GLU A 463 -6.59 37.69 -13.38
C GLU A 463 -5.11 37.58 -13.82
N PRO A 464 -4.38 36.52 -13.44
CA PRO A 464 -3.00 36.33 -13.88
C PRO A 464 -2.95 36.08 -15.39
N ASP A 465 -2.07 36.84 -16.04
CA ASP A 465 -1.80 36.81 -17.47
C ASP A 465 -1.25 35.44 -17.90
N ILE A 466 -2.03 34.70 -18.71
CA ILE A 466 -1.75 33.34 -19.20
C ILE A 466 -0.64 33.32 -20.26
N THR A 467 -0.15 34.48 -20.70
CA THR A 467 0.82 34.59 -21.82
C THR A 467 2.25 34.15 -21.50
N VAL A 468 2.58 33.85 -20.24
CA VAL A 468 3.91 33.32 -19.86
C VAL A 468 4.03 31.80 -20.11
N PHE A 469 2.92 31.08 -20.25
CA PHE A 469 2.95 29.62 -20.48
C PHE A 469 3.14 29.25 -21.96
N ASP A 470 2.74 30.13 -22.89
CA ASP A 470 2.81 29.87 -24.34
C ASP A 470 4.17 30.18 -24.99
N ALA A 471 5.12 30.79 -24.26
CA ALA A 471 6.43 31.14 -24.79
C ALA A 471 7.49 30.01 -24.71
N TYR A 472 7.20 28.88 -24.04
CA TYR A 472 8.19 27.80 -23.82
C TYR A 472 7.92 26.50 -24.59
N THR A 473 6.77 26.38 -25.25
CA THR A 473 6.47 25.21 -26.12
C THR A 473 7.19 25.25 -27.48
N SER A 474 7.89 26.34 -27.81
CA SER A 474 8.61 26.50 -29.08
C SER A 474 10.09 26.10 -29.08
N TYR A 475 10.64 25.55 -27.98
CA TYR A 475 12.08 25.24 -27.88
C TYR A 475 12.49 23.77 -28.01
N PHE A 476 11.56 22.82 -28.19
CA PHE A 476 11.91 21.43 -28.45
C PHE A 476 11.80 21.08 -29.95
N ARG A 477 12.86 21.38 -30.71
CA ARG A 477 13.15 20.65 -31.95
C ARG A 477 14.08 19.46 -31.63
N PRO A 478 13.83 18.26 -32.18
CA PRO A 478 14.70 17.12 -31.97
C PRO A 478 16.04 17.34 -32.68
N VAL A 479 17.12 17.44 -31.90
CA VAL A 479 18.49 17.33 -32.44
C VAL A 479 18.78 15.85 -32.64
N LYS A 480 18.79 15.41 -33.91
CA LYS A 480 19.44 14.16 -34.29
C LYS A 480 20.93 14.28 -33.99
N LYS A 481 21.44 13.47 -33.04
CA LYS A 481 22.86 13.13 -32.98
C LYS A 481 23.02 11.62 -32.95
N ASN A 482 23.81 11.14 -33.90
CA ASN A 482 24.29 9.78 -34.04
C ASN A 482 25.14 9.40 -32.83
N ILE A 483 24.93 8.20 -32.28
CA ILE A 483 26.00 7.46 -31.61
C ILE A 483 26.04 6.07 -32.24
N GLN A 484 27.23 5.75 -32.76
CA GLN A 484 27.57 4.52 -33.43
C GLN A 484 27.68 3.37 -32.43
N ILE A 485 27.10 2.24 -32.81
CA ILE A 485 27.47 0.92 -32.31
C ILE A 485 28.83 0.60 -32.92
N ASN A 486 29.83 0.31 -32.10
CA ASN A 486 30.98 -0.48 -32.51
C ASN A 486 30.96 -1.76 -31.69
N LEU A 487 31.03 -2.85 -32.44
CA LEU A 487 30.72 -4.24 -32.09
C LEU A 487 31.19 -4.68 -30.71
#